data_AF-A0AAW5LLL4-F1
#
_entry.id   AF-A0AAW5LLL4-F1
#
_cell.length_a   1.000
_cell.length_b   1.000
_cell.length_c   1.000
_cell.angle_alpha   90.00
_cell.angle_beta   90.00
_cell.angle_gamma   90.00
#
_symmetry.space_group_name_H-M   'P 1'
#
loop_
_entity.id
_entity.type
_entity.pdbx_description
1 polymer ?
#
loop_
_entity_poly.entity_id
_entity_poly.type
_entity_poly.pdbx_seq_one_letter_code
_entity_poly.pdbx_strand_id
1 'polypeptide(L)'
;MTSNQKKIYSVFARLFEEFKVSDQRCWLEIDRNKNGIAINFTHWHDSYESNNKWIAIYENHPESFERLKNHMVEVMRGKALIKKGL
;
A
#
# COMPACT_ATOMS: atom_id res chain seq x y z
N MET A 1 2.90 -9.03 20.35
CA MET A 1 2.53 -8.25 19.15
C MET A 1 1.56 -7.15 19.57
N THR A 2 1.89 -5.88 19.33
CA THR A 2 1.06 -4.71 19.73
C THR A 2 -0.26 -4.69 18.96
N SER A 3 -1.25 -3.92 19.43
CA SER A 3 -2.51 -3.72 18.70
C SER A 3 -2.27 -3.14 17.30
N ASN A 4 -1.32 -2.22 17.15
CA ASN A 4 -0.99 -1.62 15.86
C ASN A 4 -0.27 -2.61 14.92
N GLN A 5 0.61 -3.48 15.44
CA GLN A 5 1.20 -4.56 14.63
C GLN A 5 0.14 -5.51 14.10
N LYS A 6 -0.81 -5.93 14.95
CA LYS A 6 -1.96 -6.77 14.53
C LYS A 6 -2.77 -6.09 13.43
N LYS A 7 -3.00 -4.78 13.52
CA LYS A 7 -3.69 -4.01 12.49
C LYS A 7 -2.91 -3.96 11.18
N ILE A 8 -1.61 -3.64 11.21
CA ILE A 8 -0.72 -3.67 10.03
C ILE A 8 -0.82 -5.01 9.29
N TYR A 9 -0.67 -6.13 10.01
CA TYR A 9 -0.68 -7.45 9.38
C TYR A 9 -2.05 -7.78 8.77
N SER A 10 -3.13 -7.36 9.43
CA SER A 10 -4.49 -7.50 8.89
C SER A 10 -4.70 -6.68 7.61
N VAL A 11 -4.18 -5.44 7.58
CA VAL A 11 -4.22 -4.59 6.37
C VAL A 11 -3.43 -5.23 5.24
N PHE A 12 -2.21 -5.70 5.51
CA PHE A 12 -1.39 -6.36 4.51
C PHE A 12 -2.05 -7.63 3.96
N ALA A 13 -2.63 -8.47 4.82
CA ALA A 13 -3.35 -9.66 4.38
C ALA A 13 -4.48 -9.31 3.40
N ARG A 14 -5.24 -8.24 3.67
CA ARG A 14 -6.30 -7.77 2.76
C ARG A 14 -5.74 -7.24 1.44
N LEU A 15 -4.68 -6.44 1.49
CA LEU A 15 -4.02 -5.94 0.28
C LEU A 15 -3.41 -7.07 -0.56
N PHE A 16 -2.91 -8.12 0.09
CA PHE A 16 -2.37 -9.29 -0.58
C PHE A 16 -3.44 -10.09 -1.32
N GLU A 17 -4.65 -10.21 -0.77
CA GLU A 17 -5.77 -10.83 -1.48
C GLU A 17 -6.12 -10.08 -2.77
N GLU A 18 -6.13 -8.75 -2.75
CA GLU A 18 -6.34 -7.92 -3.95
C GLU A 18 -5.15 -8.02 -4.92
N PHE A 19 -3.92 -8.05 -4.41
CA PHE A 19 -2.70 -8.20 -5.22
C PHE A 19 -2.69 -9.49 -6.04
N LYS A 20 -3.12 -10.62 -5.45
CA LYS A 20 -3.16 -11.93 -6.14
C LYS A 20 -4.02 -11.94 -7.41
N VAL A 21 -5.02 -11.06 -7.48
CA VAL A 21 -5.97 -11.01 -8.60
C VAL A 21 -5.81 -9.74 -9.44
N SER A 22 -4.87 -8.86 -9.08
CA SER A 22 -4.56 -7.62 -9.78
C SER A 22 -3.81 -7.89 -11.08
N ASP A 23 -4.19 -7.21 -12.16
CA ASP A 23 -3.47 -7.16 -13.44
C ASP A 23 -2.49 -5.97 -13.52
N GLN A 24 -2.48 -5.11 -12.51
CA GLN A 24 -1.66 -3.91 -12.46
C GLN A 24 -0.20 -4.22 -12.13
N ARG A 25 0.72 -3.47 -12.75
CA ARG A 25 2.16 -3.57 -12.47
C ARG A 25 2.46 -2.91 -11.13
N CYS A 26 2.48 -3.70 -10.07
CA CYS A 26 2.73 -3.23 -8.72
C CYS A 26 3.62 -4.16 -7.90
N TRP A 27 4.13 -3.63 -6.80
CA TRP A 27 4.94 -4.31 -5.80
C TRP A 27 4.33 -4.01 -4.44
N LEU A 28 4.09 -5.05 -3.65
CA LEU A 28 3.53 -4.97 -2.31
C LEU A 28 4.46 -5.72 -1.35
N GLU A 29 4.96 -5.04 -0.32
CA GLU A 29 5.86 -5.64 0.67
C GLU A 29 5.55 -5.17 2.09
N ILE A 30 5.97 -6.00 3.06
CA ILE A 30 6.11 -5.60 4.46
C ILE A 30 7.59 -5.30 4.70
N ASP A 31 7.87 -4.09 5.16
CA ASP A 31 9.19 -3.71 5.66
C ASP A 31 9.17 -3.62 7.19
N ARG A 32 10.20 -4.15 7.84
CA ARG A 32 10.43 -4.00 9.28
C ARG A 32 11.76 -3.29 9.47
N ASN A 33 11.70 -2.07 9.98
CA ASN A 33 12.87 -1.24 10.22
C ASN A 33 12.90 -0.72 11.67
N LYS A 34 13.91 0.11 11.98
CA LYS A 34 14.11 0.68 13.32
C LYS A 34 12.94 1.55 13.82
N ASN A 35 12.09 2.02 12.92
CA ASN A 35 10.92 2.85 13.22
C ASN A 35 9.61 2.03 13.33
N GLY A 36 9.67 0.71 13.18
CA GLY A 36 8.52 -0.19 13.26
C GLY A 36 8.27 -0.96 11.97
N ILE A 37 7.00 -1.28 11.73
CA ILE A 37 6.56 -2.01 10.52
C ILE A 37 5.88 -1.05 9.56
N ALA A 38 6.15 -1.21 8.26
CA ALA A 38 5.48 -0.50 7.20
C ALA A 38 4.96 -1.47 6.14
N ILE A 39 3.88 -1.09 5.47
CA ILE A 39 3.44 -1.68 4.20
C ILE A 39 3.87 -0.72 3.11
N ASN A 40 4.70 -1.18 2.18
CA ASN A 40 5.10 -0.39 1.02
C ASN A 40 4.36 -0.89 -0.22
N PHE A 41 3.86 0.05 -1.01
CA PHE A 41 3.20 -0.22 -2.28
C PHE A 41 3.80 0.66 -3.37
N THR A 42 4.39 0.02 -4.38
CA THR A 42 4.92 0.70 -5.57
C THR A 42 4.05 0.33 -6.76
N HIS A 43 3.62 1.31 -7.53
CA HIS A 43 2.85 1.12 -8.77
C HIS A 43 3.58 1.74 -9.94
N TRP A 44 3.66 1.02 -11.05
CA TRP A 44 4.22 1.48 -12.31
C TRP A 44 3.10 1.67 -13.32
N HIS A 45 3.10 2.79 -14.03
CA HIS A 45 2.11 3.10 -15.05
C HIS A 45 2.69 4.07 -16.07
N ASP A 46 2.38 3.89 -17.35
CA ASP A 46 2.95 4.69 -18.44
C ASP A 46 2.56 6.17 -18.38
N SER A 47 1.48 6.49 -17.69
CA SER A 47 1.04 7.87 -17.47
C SER A 47 1.81 8.61 -16.36
N TYR A 48 2.72 7.94 -15.65
CA TYR A 48 3.51 8.59 -14.61
C TYR A 48 4.77 9.23 -15.22
N GLU A 49 5.04 10.49 -14.85
CA GLU A 49 6.28 11.19 -15.23
C GLU A 49 7.56 10.46 -14.76
N SER A 50 7.46 9.79 -13.61
CA SER A 50 8.46 8.87 -13.10
C SER A 50 7.95 7.45 -13.34
N ASN A 51 8.80 6.52 -13.78
CA ASN A 51 8.38 5.14 -14.11
C ASN A 51 7.56 4.43 -13.02
N ASN A 52 7.58 4.91 -11.77
CA ASN A 52 6.74 4.45 -10.68
C ASN A 52 6.26 5.57 -9.74
N LYS A 53 5.26 5.24 -8.93
CA LYS A 53 4.84 5.96 -7.73
C LYS A 53 4.84 5.01 -6.54
N TRP A 54 5.13 5.54 -5.35
CA TRP A 54 5.24 4.77 -4.11
C TRP A 54 4.44 5.44 -3.00
N ILE A 55 3.76 4.61 -2.21
CA ILE A 55 3.07 5.00 -0.98
C ILE A 55 3.36 3.96 0.11
N ALA A 56 3.31 4.39 1.37
CA ALA A 56 3.53 3.53 2.51
C ALA A 56 2.50 3.77 3.62
N ILE A 57 2.22 2.72 4.39
CA ILE A 57 1.45 2.84 5.63
C ILE A 57 2.31 2.36 6.79
N TYR A 58 2.53 3.22 7.78
CA TYR A 58 3.39 2.96 8.92
C TYR A 58 2.59 2.57 10.16
N GLU A 59 3.10 1.63 10.95
CA GLU A 59 2.51 1.17 12.22
C GLU A 59 2.20 2.32 13.19
N ASN A 60 3.04 3.36 13.22
CA ASN A 60 2.94 4.50 14.12
C ASN A 60 1.90 5.56 13.68
N HIS A 61 1.36 5.48 12.46
CA HIS A 61 0.38 6.42 11.89
C HIS A 61 -0.91 5.72 11.47
N PRO A 62 -1.68 5.17 12.43
CA PRO A 62 -2.78 4.26 12.11
C PRO A 62 -3.99 4.88 11.41
N GLU A 63 -4.18 6.18 11.53
CA GLU A 63 -5.22 6.95 10.83
C GLU A 63 -5.10 6.84 9.30
N SER A 64 -3.89 6.58 8.80
CA SER A 64 -3.61 6.47 7.38
C SER A 64 -3.98 5.09 6.81
N PHE A 65 -4.22 4.07 7.66
CA PHE A 65 -4.53 2.69 7.24
C PHE A 65 -5.73 2.60 6.32
N GLU A 66 -6.91 3.04 6.77
CA GLU A 66 -8.15 2.80 6.03
C GLU A 66 -8.18 3.55 4.70
N ARG A 67 -7.80 4.84 4.71
CA ARG A 67 -7.80 5.67 3.50
C ARG A 67 -6.77 5.19 2.47
N LEU A 68 -5.53 4.95 2.88
CA LEU A 68 -4.48 4.51 1.95
C LEU A 68 -4.69 3.08 1.49
N LYS A 69 -5.14 2.17 2.37
CA LYS A 69 -5.52 0.80 1.98
C LYS A 69 -6.58 0.84 0.89
N ASN A 70 -7.68 1.59 1.08
CA ASN A 70 -8.73 1.67 0.07
C ASN A 70 -8.20 2.25 -1.25
N HIS A 71 -7.32 3.25 -1.18
CA HIS A 71 -6.68 3.78 -2.38
C HIS A 71 -5.80 2.74 -3.10
N MET A 72 -4.97 1.99 -2.37
CA MET A 72 -4.16 0.89 -2.91
C MET A 72 -5.03 -0.18 -3.60
N VAL A 73 -6.17 -0.54 -2.98
CA VAL A 73 -7.13 -1.48 -3.57
C VAL A 73 -7.71 -0.95 -4.88
N GLU A 74 -8.13 0.32 -4.92
CA GLU A 74 -8.66 0.91 -6.16
C GLU A 74 -7.58 1.03 -7.25
N VAL A 75 -6.31 1.24 -6.86
CA VAL A 75 -5.18 1.16 -7.81
C VAL A 75 -5.03 -0.26 -8.33
N MET A 76 -4.95 -1.29 -7.47
CA MET A 76 -4.83 -2.71 -7.87
C MET A 76 -6.00 -3.19 -8.75
N ARG A 77 -7.17 -2.56 -8.64
CA ARG A 77 -8.34 -2.83 -9.50
C ARG A 77 -8.35 -2.04 -10.81
N GLY A 78 -7.31 -1.26 -11.10
CA GLY A 78 -7.23 -0.40 -12.29
C GLY A 78 -8.23 0.76 -12.29
N LYS A 79 -8.85 1.09 -11.15
CA LYS A 79 -9.87 2.14 -11.02
C LYS A 79 -9.28 3.50 -10.65
N ALA A 80 -8.05 3.51 -10.14
CA ALA A 80 -7.36 4.71 -9.71
C ALA A 80 -5.88 4.69 -10.09
N LEU A 81 -5.29 5.87 -10.15
CA LEU A 81 -3.85 6.07 -10.23
C LEU A 81 -3.38 6.80 -8.97
N ILE A 82 -2.17 6.48 -8.51
CA ILE A 82 -1.48 7.27 -7.48
C ILE A 82 -1.14 8.65 -8.06
N LYS A 83 -1.74 9.70 -7.50
CA LYS A 83 -1.45 11.10 -7.86
C LYS A 83 -0.49 11.72 -6.83
N LYS A 84 0.34 12.66 -7.29
CA LYS A 84 1.23 13.43 -6.40
C LYS A 84 0.36 14.34 -5.51
N GLY A 85 0.50 14.27 -4.18
CA GLY A 85 -0.16 15.19 -3.24
C GLY A 85 -1.41 14.67 -2.51
N LEU A 86 -1.51 13.36 -2.26
CA LEU A 86 -2.47 12.79 -1.28
C LEU A 86 -1.82 12.61 0.09
#